data_AF-A0A6A7KID9-F1
#
_entry.id   AF-A0A6A7KID9-F1
#
_cell.length_a   1.000
_cell.length_b   1.000
_cell.length_c   1.000
_cell.angle_alpha   90.00
_cell.angle_beta   90.00
_cell.angle_gamma   90.00
#
_symmetry.space_group_name_H-M   'P 1'
#
loop_
_entity.id
_entity.type
_entity.pdbx_description
1 polymer ?
#
loop_
_entity_poly.entity_id
_entity_poly.type
_entity_poly.pdbx_seq_one_letter_code
_entity_poly.pdbx_strand_id
1 'polypeptide(L)' 'MAKEKTTLPPTGAGLMRFFDEDTRAIKISPRGAIAIVLIFVAIEILLNVFGHQIFG' A
#
# COMPACT_ATOMS: atom_id res chain seq x y z
N MET A 1 26.26 1.59 31.08
CA MET A 1 25.06 2.20 31.67
C MET A 1 23.86 1.81 30.82
N ALA A 2 22.77 1.39 31.46
CA ALA A 2 21.74 0.52 30.91
C ALA A 2 20.86 1.19 29.83
N LYS A 3 20.47 0.37 28.86
CA LYS A 3 19.52 0.65 27.78
C LYS A 3 18.11 0.63 28.37
N GLU A 4 17.65 1.73 28.94
CA GLU A 4 16.33 1.80 29.58
C GLU A 4 15.24 1.98 28.51
N LYS A 5 14.61 0.87 28.15
CA LYS A 5 13.36 0.85 27.40
C LYS A 5 12.28 1.38 28.35
N THR A 6 11.93 2.66 28.22
CA THR A 6 10.83 3.25 28.99
C THR A 6 9.54 2.48 28.69
N THR A 7 9.10 1.66 29.64
CA THR A 7 7.79 1.01 29.62
C THR A 7 6.85 1.93 30.38
N LEU A 8 6.15 2.81 29.67
CA LEU A 8 5.12 3.64 30.29
C LEU A 8 3.97 2.75 30.80
N PRO A 9 3.35 3.10 31.93
CA PRO A 9 2.34 2.26 32.57
C PRO A 9 1.09 2.14 31.69
N PRO A 10 0.41 0.98 31.70
CA PRO A 10 -0.81 0.78 30.92
C PRO A 10 -1.98 1.40 31.69
N THR A 11 -2.09 2.73 31.71
CA THR A 11 -3.30 3.39 32.19
C THR A 11 -4.28 3.52 31.03
N GLY A 12 -5.36 2.76 31.11
CA GLY A 12 -6.45 2.77 30.17
C GLY A 12 -7.15 4.13 30.10
N ALA A 13 -7.16 4.69 28.90
CA ALA A 13 -8.29 5.46 28.40
C ALA A 13 -8.59 4.84 27.03
N GLY A 14 -9.79 4.29 26.88
CA GLY A 14 -10.27 3.65 25.65
C GLY A 14 -10.51 4.65 24.51
N LEU A 15 -9.49 5.40 24.15
CA LEU A 15 -9.46 6.33 23.02
C LEU A 15 -8.18 6.03 22.23
N MET A 16 -8.34 5.17 21.23
CA MET A 16 -7.39 4.93 20.14
C MET A 16 -5.91 4.82 20.56
N ARG A 17 -5.49 3.64 21.04
CA ARG A 17 -4.37 3.05 20.29
C ARG A 17 -5.03 2.73 18.93
N PHE A 18 -4.89 3.51 17.86
CA PHE A 18 -3.63 3.66 17.13
C PHE A 18 -2.54 2.75 17.72
N PHE A 19 -2.89 1.47 17.90
CA PHE A 19 -1.98 0.40 17.64
C PHE A 19 -1.71 0.71 16.19
N ASP A 20 -0.50 1.17 15.89
CA ASP A 20 0.05 0.99 14.58
C ASP A 20 -0.55 -0.30 14.05
N GLU A 21 -1.27 -0.18 12.95
CA GLU A 21 -1.67 -1.30 12.13
C GLU A 21 -0.38 -2.09 11.84
N ASP A 22 -0.01 -2.95 12.80
CA ASP A 22 1.00 -4.00 12.78
C ASP A 22 0.52 -5.12 11.86
N THR A 23 -0.38 -4.80 10.95
CA THR A 23 -0.72 -5.62 9.80
C THR A 23 0.46 -5.55 8.86
N ARG A 24 1.01 -6.73 8.52
CA ARG A 24 1.97 -6.93 7.42
C ARG A 24 1.29 -6.65 6.09
N ALA A 25 0.87 -5.41 5.87
CA ALA A 25 0.20 -4.97 4.66
C ALA A 25 1.23 -4.32 3.75
N ILE A 26 1.13 -4.64 2.46
CA ILE A 26 1.92 -3.98 1.43
C ILE A 26 1.38 -2.54 1.33
N LYS A 27 2.12 -1.58 1.86
CA LYS A 27 1.76 -0.15 1.78
C LYS A 27 2.11 0.36 0.39
N ILE A 28 1.08 0.70 -0.39
CA ILE A 28 1.24 1.33 -1.70
C ILE A 28 1.12 2.84 -1.51
N SER A 29 2.13 3.59 -1.97
CA SER A 29 2.04 5.05 -1.95
C SER A 29 0.97 5.53 -2.96
N PRO A 30 0.31 6.68 -2.75
CA PRO A 30 -0.68 7.21 -3.69
C PRO A 30 -0.14 7.34 -5.12
N ARG A 31 1.15 7.69 -5.27
CA ARG A 31 1.83 7.73 -6.56
C ARG A 31 1.95 6.35 -7.21
N GLY A 32 2.22 5.32 -6.41
CA GLY A 32 2.27 3.93 -6.88
C GLY A 32 0.92 3.44 -7.37
N ALA A 33 -0.17 3.77 -6.67
CA ALA A 33 -1.53 3.43 -7.10
C ALA A 33 -1.87 4.06 -8.46
N ILE A 34 -1.55 5.36 -8.63
CA ILE A 34 -1.76 6.07 -9.90
C ILE A 34 -0.94 5.43 -11.02
N ALA A 35 0.33 5.08 -10.78
CA ALA A 35 1.20 4.46 -11.78
C ALA A 35 0.65 3.10 -12.26
N ILE A 36 0.14 2.27 -11.34
CA ILE A 36 -0.46 0.96 -11.68
C ILE A 36 -1.66 1.14 -12.61
N VAL A 37 -2.53 2.11 -12.31
CA VAL A 37 -3.71 2.40 -13.13
C VAL A 37 -3.30 2.87 -14.53
N LEU A 38 -2.32 3.78 -14.63
CA LEU A 38 -1.84 4.26 -15.93
C LEU A 38 -1.23 3.15 -16.78
N ILE A 39 -0.50 2.21 -16.16
CA ILE A 39 0.05 1.04 -16.86
C ILE A 39 -1.09 0.17 -17.40
N PHE A 40 -2.12 -0.08 -16.60
CA PHE A 40 -3.28 -0.87 -17.02
C PHE A 40 -3.98 -0.24 -18.23
N VAL A 41 -4.27 1.05 -18.17
CA VAL A 41 -4.88 1.79 -19.28
C VAL A 41 -4.01 1.73 -20.54
N ALA A 42 -2.69 1.89 -20.41
CA ALA A 42 -1.78 1.80 -21.55
C ALA A 42 -1.81 0.40 -22.20
N ILE A 43 -1.89 -0.66 -21.39
CA ILE A 43 -2.00 -2.04 -21.89
C ILE A 43 -3.33 -2.24 -22.61
N GLU A 44 -4.44 -1.76 -22.05
CA GLU A 44 -5.76 -1.86 -22.69
C GLU A 44 -5.79 -1.15 -24.04
N ILE A 45 -5.21 0.05 -24.14
CA ILE A 45 -5.10 0.79 -25.39
C ILE A 45 -4.24 0.01 -26.39
N LEU A 46 -3.08 -0.47 -25.96
CA LEU A 46 -2.18 -1.25 -26.82
C LEU A 46 -2.88 -2.50 -27.35
N LEU A 47 -3.59 -3.22 -26.48
CA LEU A 47 -4.32 -4.42 -26.85
C LEU A 47 -5.54 -4.12 -27.73
N ASN A 48 -6.22 -3.00 -27.52
CA ASN A 48 -7.33 -2.60 -28.37
C ASN A 48 -6.87 -2.26 -29.80
N VAL A 49 -5.75 -1.53 -29.92
CA VAL A 49 -5.22 -1.09 -31.21
C VAL A 49 -4.52 -2.23 -31.96
N PHE A 50 -3.68 -3.00 -31.26
CA PHE A 50 -2.82 -4.02 -31.87
C PHE A 50 -3.29 -5.46 -31.62
N GLY A 51 -4.32 -5.67 -30.79
CA GLY A 51 -4.76 -7.01 -30.40
C GLY A 51 -5.18 -7.87 -31.59
N HIS A 52 -5.81 -7.27 -32.61
CA HIS A 52 -6.14 -8.00 -33.83
C HIS A 52 -4.91 -8.50 -34.59
N GLN A 53 -3.79 -7.76 -34.56
CA GLN A 53 -2.55 -8.17 -35.23
C GLN A 53 -1.73 -9.20 -34.45
N ILE A 54 -1.96 -9.29 -33.13
CA ILE A 54 -1.24 -10.20 -32.23
C ILE A 54 -1.99 -11.54 -32.07
N PHE A 55 -3.33 -11.49 -32.10
CA PHE A 55 -4.21 -12.63 -31.80
C PHE A 55 -5.13 -13.07 -32.95
N GLY A 56 -5.09 -12.36 -34.09
CA GLY A 56 -5.75 -12.74 -35.35
C GLY A 56 -4.75 -13.16 -36.41
#